data_AF-A0A1F9KB63-F1
#
_entry.id   AF-A0A1F9KB63-F1
#
_cell.length_a   1.000
_cell.length_b   1.000
_cell.length_c   1.000
_cell.angle_alpha   90.00
_cell.angle_beta   90.00
_cell.angle_gamma   90.00
#
_symmetry.space_group_name_H-M   'P 1'
#
loop_
_entity.id
_entity.type
_entity.pdbx_description
1 polymer ?
#
loop_
_entity_poly.entity_id
_entity_poly.type
_entity_poly.pdbx_seq_one_letter_code
_entity_poly.pdbx_strand_id
1 'polypeptide(L)'
;MASYGPKREDITLEPVSGKALPVYRAEVLRIIQVEGEQCVDFNAFNLRDYKEYLGVSNTRSYHGFRPKKGDIVWSVHSRNRPMYAILEMPETCVTDLLGGRCKAALHYGEGFTPDRYGTHTNCQDTLAASIGEYGLTPDDVHDSFNMWMNTEWDSTGQYWITQNTGRKGDYVDLLAIFDTLAVPIVCGSGDTGITSNYAFKPLQIQVFEKSDETERLVSFYEAKYGDLQRRPEQFKVNGIKQERGLRRDPNYVPEFVNFPIKKRRIPVELTEEEYDALQQLKECGFGNTDGEALRMAFFKWYHRNHRPITLGGRVRLS
;
A
#
# COMPACT_ATOMS: atom_id res chain seq x y z
N MET A 1 -23.45 8.73 -1.20
CA MET A 1 -22.11 8.72 -1.80
C MET A 1 -21.99 9.97 -2.62
N ALA A 2 -20.84 10.65 -2.58
CA ALA A 2 -20.62 11.81 -3.41
C ALA A 2 -20.65 11.40 -4.89
N SER A 3 -21.23 12.25 -5.74
CA SER A 3 -21.24 12.09 -7.18
C SER A 3 -19.87 12.47 -7.74
N TYR A 4 -19.28 11.61 -8.58
CA TYR A 4 -18.00 11.85 -9.25
C TYR A 4 -18.22 12.21 -10.72
N GLY A 5 -17.21 12.80 -11.37
CA GLY A 5 -17.19 12.96 -12.81
C GLY A 5 -16.99 11.64 -13.55
N PRO A 6 -16.87 11.67 -14.89
CA PRO A 6 -16.58 10.48 -15.68
C PRO A 6 -15.22 9.85 -15.29
N LYS A 7 -15.10 8.54 -15.51
CA LYS A 7 -13.84 7.82 -15.28
C LYS A 7 -12.84 8.15 -16.39
N ARG A 8 -11.68 8.71 -16.00
CA ARG A 8 -10.57 9.09 -16.89
C ARG A 8 -9.53 7.98 -17.06
N GLU A 9 -9.28 7.23 -16.00
CA GLU A 9 -8.30 6.13 -15.98
C GLU A 9 -8.95 4.85 -15.44
N ASP A 10 -8.56 3.69 -15.98
CA ASP A 10 -8.92 2.36 -15.47
C ASP A 10 -7.78 1.38 -15.78
N ILE A 11 -6.99 1.05 -14.77
CA ILE A 11 -5.73 0.31 -14.91
C ILE A 11 -5.74 -0.88 -13.94
N THR A 12 -5.44 -2.07 -14.43
CA THR A 12 -5.14 -3.23 -13.57
C THR A 12 -3.65 -3.24 -13.26
N LEU A 13 -3.31 -3.20 -11.97
CA LEU A 13 -1.97 -3.50 -11.48
C LEU A 13 -1.87 -5.00 -11.25
N GLU A 14 -1.07 -5.65 -12.07
CA GLU A 14 -0.75 -7.07 -11.92
C GLU A 14 0.12 -7.29 -10.67
N PRO A 15 0.15 -8.52 -10.11
CA PRO A 15 1.07 -8.90 -9.05
C PRO A 15 2.45 -8.28 -9.16
N VAL A 16 2.96 -7.78 -8.04
CA VAL A 16 4.33 -7.23 -7.85
C VAL A 16 4.66 -5.99 -8.70
N SER A 17 3.64 -5.33 -9.27
CA SER A 17 3.77 -4.10 -10.04
C SER A 17 3.15 -2.88 -9.33
N GLY A 18 3.39 -1.71 -9.90
CA GLY A 18 2.75 -0.47 -9.47
C GLY A 18 2.67 0.57 -10.57
N LYS A 19 2.05 1.71 -10.25
CA LYS A 19 1.96 2.83 -11.19
C LYS A 19 2.00 4.16 -10.46
N ALA A 20 2.85 5.07 -10.92
CA ALA A 20 2.75 6.48 -10.57
C ALA A 20 1.86 7.19 -11.61
N LEU A 21 0.80 7.86 -11.16
CA LEU A 21 -0.14 8.57 -12.04
C LEU A 21 -0.63 9.89 -11.44
N PRO A 22 -0.86 10.94 -12.26
CA PRO A 22 -1.43 12.19 -11.78
C PRO A 22 -2.88 12.00 -11.36
N VAL A 23 -3.22 12.53 -10.18
CA VAL A 23 -4.58 12.72 -9.68
C VAL A 23 -4.71 14.20 -9.31
N TYR A 24 -5.45 14.93 -10.13
CA TYR A 24 -5.55 16.39 -10.05
C TYR A 24 -6.50 16.84 -8.95
N ARG A 25 -6.41 18.11 -8.56
CA ARG A 25 -7.32 18.70 -7.57
C ARG A 25 -8.79 18.39 -7.90
N ALA A 26 -9.53 17.92 -6.90
CA ALA A 26 -10.93 17.49 -6.97
C ALA A 26 -11.20 16.22 -7.79
N GLU A 27 -10.19 15.55 -8.35
CA GLU A 27 -10.34 14.17 -8.84
C GLU A 27 -10.40 13.18 -7.68
N VAL A 28 -10.97 12.00 -7.94
CA VAL A 28 -11.06 10.91 -6.98
C VAL A 28 -10.27 9.71 -7.49
N LEU A 29 -9.29 9.27 -6.71
CA LEU A 29 -8.59 8.01 -6.91
C LEU A 29 -9.36 6.89 -6.22
N ARG A 30 -9.71 5.86 -6.98
CA ARG A 30 -10.30 4.62 -6.46
C ARG A 30 -9.33 3.47 -6.59
N ILE A 31 -9.12 2.73 -5.50
CA ILE A 31 -8.29 1.53 -5.44
C ILE A 31 -9.17 0.35 -5.08
N ILE A 32 -9.18 -0.71 -5.89
CA ILE A 32 -10.15 -1.82 -5.82
C ILE A 32 -9.43 -3.16 -5.68
N GLN A 33 -9.93 -3.99 -4.78
CA GLN A 33 -9.58 -5.39 -4.63
C GLN A 33 -10.22 -6.23 -5.75
N VAL A 34 -9.42 -6.71 -6.71
CA VAL A 34 -9.96 -7.51 -7.84
C VAL A 34 -10.39 -8.91 -7.38
N GLU A 35 -9.58 -9.54 -6.54
CA GLU A 35 -9.84 -10.87 -5.98
C GLU A 35 -10.10 -10.84 -4.46
N GLY A 36 -9.77 -9.73 -3.79
CA GLY A 36 -9.78 -9.63 -2.32
C GLY A 36 -8.40 -9.83 -1.73
N GLU A 37 -8.25 -9.57 -0.44
CA GLU A 37 -7.11 -9.97 0.39
C GLU A 37 -5.72 -9.59 -0.17
N GLN A 38 -5.59 -8.47 -0.86
CA GLN A 38 -4.32 -7.93 -1.33
C GLN A 38 -3.95 -6.67 -0.52
N CYS A 39 -2.75 -6.65 0.05
CA CYS A 39 -2.21 -5.45 0.69
C CYS A 39 -1.78 -4.44 -0.37
N VAL A 40 -2.09 -3.17 -0.13
CA VAL A 40 -1.70 -2.05 -0.99
C VAL A 40 -0.79 -1.12 -0.20
N ASP A 41 0.43 -0.94 -0.69
CA ASP A 41 1.29 0.15 -0.24
C ASP A 41 0.99 1.38 -1.11
N PHE A 42 0.80 2.53 -0.47
CA PHE A 42 0.46 3.77 -1.17
C PHE A 42 1.41 4.91 -0.78
N ASN A 43 2.02 5.54 -1.79
CA ASN A 43 2.74 6.79 -1.68
C ASN A 43 2.05 7.87 -2.51
N ALA A 44 2.29 9.12 -2.15
CA ALA A 44 1.84 10.23 -2.96
C ALA A 44 2.75 11.45 -2.79
N PHE A 45 2.88 12.23 -3.87
CA PHE A 45 3.69 13.44 -3.91
C PHE A 45 2.84 14.61 -4.39
N ASN A 46 3.17 15.83 -3.99
CA ASN A 46 2.67 17.02 -4.67
C ASN A 46 3.36 17.14 -6.04
N LEU A 47 2.58 17.27 -7.11
CA LEU A 47 3.10 17.38 -8.48
C LEU A 47 3.97 18.63 -8.69
N ARG A 48 3.81 19.67 -7.88
CA ARG A 48 4.54 20.94 -8.00
C ARG A 48 5.78 21.03 -7.09
N ASP A 49 5.86 20.20 -6.05
CA ASP A 49 7.00 20.11 -5.13
C ASP A 49 7.05 18.72 -4.50
N TYR A 50 7.81 17.80 -5.09
CA TYR A 50 7.91 16.42 -4.59
C TYR A 50 8.45 16.28 -3.16
N LYS A 51 9.01 17.36 -2.56
CA LYS A 51 9.38 17.37 -1.14
C LYS A 51 8.18 17.61 -0.21
N GLU A 52 7.02 17.95 -0.76
CA GLU A 52 5.73 17.72 -0.10
C GLU A 52 5.17 16.37 -0.58
N TYR A 53 5.20 15.39 0.30
CA TYR A 53 4.70 14.03 0.04
C TYR A 53 3.78 13.57 1.18
N LEU A 54 3.19 12.39 1.05
CA LEU A 54 2.28 11.80 2.02
C LEU A 54 2.99 11.61 3.38
N GLY A 55 2.41 12.20 4.43
CA GLY A 55 2.97 12.20 5.79
C GLY A 55 2.18 11.31 6.74
N VAL A 56 2.49 9.99 6.78
CA VAL A 56 1.80 9.05 7.69
C VAL A 56 1.92 9.44 9.16
N SER A 57 3.00 10.13 9.57
CA SER A 57 3.15 10.64 10.93
C SER A 57 2.05 11.63 11.28
N ASN A 58 1.71 12.52 10.36
CA ASN A 58 0.72 13.58 10.57
C ASN A 58 -0.68 13.00 10.56
N THR A 59 -0.97 12.13 9.59
CA THR A 59 -2.21 11.34 9.55
C THR A 59 -2.42 10.59 10.87
N ARG A 60 -1.38 9.93 11.37
CA ARG A 60 -1.41 9.20 12.63
C ARG A 60 -1.66 10.09 13.84
N SER A 61 -1.03 11.27 13.89
CA SER A 61 -1.20 12.23 14.99
C SER A 61 -2.61 12.82 15.04
N TYR A 62 -3.28 13.01 13.90
CA TYR A 62 -4.62 13.60 13.84
C TYR A 62 -5.76 12.58 13.91
N HIS A 63 -5.58 11.39 13.34
CA HIS A 63 -6.65 10.39 13.17
C HIS A 63 -6.38 9.07 13.91
N GLY A 64 -5.27 8.97 14.64
CA GLY A 64 -4.84 7.73 15.30
C GLY A 64 -4.28 6.70 14.29
N PHE A 65 -4.14 5.46 14.74
CA PHE A 65 -3.40 4.44 13.98
C PHE A 65 -4.21 3.78 12.86
N ARG A 66 -5.54 3.98 12.85
CA ARG A 66 -6.49 3.38 11.90
C ARG A 66 -7.36 4.44 11.22
N PRO A 67 -6.80 5.26 10.31
CA PRO A 67 -7.62 6.16 9.51
C PRO A 67 -8.69 5.39 8.75
N LYS A 68 -9.88 5.98 8.66
CA LYS A 68 -11.08 5.39 8.05
C LYS A 68 -11.83 6.44 7.23
N LYS A 69 -12.97 6.04 6.65
CA LYS A 69 -13.88 6.95 5.96
C LYS A 69 -14.16 8.22 6.79
N GLY A 70 -14.04 9.37 6.14
CA GLY A 70 -14.22 10.70 6.75
C GLY A 70 -12.92 11.32 7.30
N ASP A 71 -11.86 10.53 7.48
CA ASP A 71 -10.55 11.05 7.89
C ASP A 71 -9.78 11.66 6.71
N ILE A 72 -8.67 12.32 7.04
CA ILE A 72 -7.80 13.00 6.08
C ILE A 72 -6.44 12.31 6.08
N VAL A 73 -5.90 12.08 4.89
CA VAL A 73 -4.49 11.75 4.69
C VAL A 73 -3.72 13.07 4.52
N TRP A 74 -2.75 13.31 5.39
CA TRP A 74 -2.02 14.57 5.48
C TRP A 74 -0.69 14.49 4.73
N SER A 75 -0.22 15.63 4.21
CA SER A 75 1.16 15.77 3.74
C SER A 75 2.15 15.93 4.89
N VAL A 76 3.43 15.69 4.62
CA VAL A 76 4.52 15.79 5.58
C VAL A 76 4.77 17.24 6.05
N HIS A 77 5.42 17.39 7.18
CA HIS A 77 6.01 18.66 7.58
C HIS A 77 7.06 19.13 6.55
N SER A 78 7.17 20.42 6.25
CA SER A 78 6.54 21.55 6.93
C SER A 78 5.21 22.00 6.34
N ARG A 79 4.64 21.27 5.37
CA ARG A 79 3.41 21.69 4.67
C ARG A 79 2.18 21.30 5.46
N ASN A 80 2.18 20.08 6.01
CA ASN A 80 1.18 19.55 6.95
C ASN A 80 -0.25 20.02 6.64
N ARG A 81 -0.70 19.77 5.41
CA ARG A 81 -2.04 20.12 4.93
C ARG A 81 -2.76 18.88 4.39
N PRO A 82 -4.09 18.91 4.29
CA PRO A 82 -4.85 17.80 3.70
C PRO A 82 -4.35 17.50 2.29
N MET A 83 -3.98 16.25 2.03
CA MET A 83 -3.58 15.75 0.71
C MET A 83 -4.71 14.95 0.08
N TYR A 84 -5.32 14.04 0.86
CA TYR A 84 -6.55 13.34 0.46
C TYR A 84 -7.60 13.37 1.56
N ALA A 85 -8.87 13.49 1.17
CA ALA A 85 -9.99 13.12 2.04
C ALA A 85 -10.45 11.70 1.70
N ILE A 86 -10.64 10.84 2.71
CA ILE A 86 -11.11 9.47 2.53
C ILE A 86 -12.63 9.49 2.40
N LEU A 87 -13.13 9.42 1.16
CA LEU A 87 -14.57 9.49 0.88
C LEU A 87 -15.28 8.16 1.15
N GLU A 88 -14.61 7.06 0.86
CA GLU A 88 -15.11 5.70 1.07
C GLU A 88 -13.96 4.77 1.46
N MET A 89 -14.20 3.90 2.43
CA MET A 89 -13.27 2.87 2.87
C MET A 89 -14.06 1.81 3.67
N PRO A 90 -14.08 0.55 3.23
CA PRO A 90 -14.83 -0.50 3.92
C PRO A 90 -14.12 -0.91 5.21
N GLU A 91 -14.86 -1.45 6.16
CA GLU A 91 -14.32 -1.93 7.45
C GLU A 91 -13.28 -3.05 7.28
N THR A 92 -13.35 -3.79 6.19
CA THR A 92 -12.39 -4.82 5.78
C THR A 92 -11.02 -4.24 5.40
N CYS A 93 -10.94 -2.95 5.09
CA CYS A 93 -9.70 -2.22 4.83
C CYS A 93 -9.09 -1.71 6.15
N VAL A 94 -8.48 -2.61 6.90
CA VAL A 94 -7.68 -2.21 8.06
C VAL A 94 -6.39 -1.54 7.57
N THR A 95 -6.20 -0.27 7.94
CA THR A 95 -5.06 0.55 7.49
C THR A 95 -3.90 0.46 8.45
N ASP A 96 -2.67 0.31 7.99
CA ASP A 96 -1.47 0.33 8.83
C ASP A 96 -0.60 1.56 8.53
N LEU A 97 -0.33 2.34 9.59
CA LEU A 97 0.55 3.51 9.56
C LEU A 97 1.77 3.37 10.49
N LEU A 98 1.99 2.18 11.06
CA LEU A 98 3.09 1.91 11.97
C LEU A 98 4.25 1.20 11.25
N GLY A 99 3.92 0.30 10.33
CA GLY A 99 4.87 -0.24 9.37
C GLY A 99 5.28 0.81 8.34
N GLY A 100 6.51 0.68 7.85
CA GLY A 100 6.97 1.45 6.70
C GLY A 100 6.50 0.78 5.41
N ARG A 101 7.35 -0.09 4.87
CA ARG A 101 7.11 -0.93 3.70
C ARG A 101 8.05 -2.12 3.74
N CYS A 102 7.76 -3.17 2.97
CA CYS A 102 8.73 -4.25 2.81
C CYS A 102 9.92 -3.82 1.95
N LYS A 103 11.08 -4.40 2.22
CA LYS A 103 12.39 -4.05 1.64
C LYS A 103 13.28 -5.29 1.56
N ALA A 104 14.28 -5.28 0.67
CA ALA A 104 15.17 -6.42 0.43
C ALA A 104 15.72 -7.07 1.72
N ALA A 105 16.09 -6.26 2.73
CA ALA A 105 16.62 -6.76 3.99
C ALA A 105 15.66 -7.71 4.75
N LEU A 106 14.34 -7.58 4.57
CA LEU A 106 13.37 -8.52 5.15
C LEU A 106 13.47 -9.92 4.53
N HIS A 107 13.68 -9.97 3.21
CA HIS A 107 13.73 -11.22 2.46
C HIS A 107 15.13 -11.86 2.46
N TYR A 108 16.19 -11.07 2.70
CA TYR A 108 17.54 -11.61 2.88
C TYR A 108 17.63 -12.54 4.10
N GLY A 109 16.92 -12.22 5.19
CA GLY A 109 16.79 -13.13 6.34
C GLY A 109 16.11 -14.46 5.98
N GLU A 110 15.22 -14.44 5.00
CA GLU A 110 14.54 -15.63 4.46
C GLU A 110 15.41 -16.41 3.44
N GLY A 111 16.61 -15.90 3.12
CA GLY A 111 17.55 -16.51 2.17
C GLY A 111 17.36 -16.05 0.73
N PHE A 112 16.48 -15.10 0.44
CA PHE A 112 16.31 -14.51 -0.88
C PHE A 112 17.40 -13.48 -1.19
N THR A 113 18.63 -13.95 -1.27
CA THR A 113 19.78 -13.16 -1.74
C THR A 113 20.10 -13.53 -3.20
N PRO A 114 20.71 -12.61 -3.98
CA PRO A 114 21.05 -12.88 -5.37
C PRO A 114 21.90 -14.14 -5.59
N ASP A 115 22.73 -14.50 -4.61
CA ASP A 115 23.62 -15.66 -4.61
C ASP A 115 22.98 -16.96 -4.12
N ARG A 116 21.77 -16.92 -3.56
CA ARG A 116 21.08 -18.09 -2.98
C ARG A 116 19.78 -18.42 -3.72
N TYR A 117 18.65 -17.87 -3.28
CA TYR A 117 17.34 -18.13 -3.89
C TYR A 117 16.93 -17.06 -4.91
N GLY A 118 17.84 -16.13 -5.22
CA GLY A 118 17.60 -15.01 -6.12
C GLY A 118 16.96 -13.82 -5.40
N THR A 119 16.83 -12.71 -6.14
CA THR A 119 16.23 -11.48 -5.63
C THR A 119 14.71 -11.64 -5.54
N HIS A 120 14.17 -11.33 -4.36
CA HIS A 120 12.74 -11.25 -4.10
C HIS A 120 12.23 -9.82 -4.26
N THR A 121 11.06 -9.67 -4.88
CA THR A 121 10.35 -8.40 -4.99
C THR A 121 9.97 -7.82 -3.63
N ASN A 122 9.85 -6.49 -3.55
CA ASN A 122 9.45 -5.79 -2.33
C ASN A 122 8.90 -4.39 -2.67
N CYS A 123 8.15 -3.81 -1.75
CA CYS A 123 7.47 -2.54 -1.92
C CYS A 123 8.43 -1.37 -2.14
N GLN A 124 9.58 -1.35 -1.46
CA GLN A 124 10.60 -0.32 -1.68
C GLN A 124 11.04 -0.26 -3.15
N ASP A 125 11.37 -1.41 -3.73
CA ASP A 125 11.83 -1.47 -5.13
C ASP A 125 10.69 -1.19 -6.11
N THR A 126 9.49 -1.72 -5.87
CA THR A 126 8.31 -1.50 -6.73
C THR A 126 7.87 -0.03 -6.70
N LEU A 127 7.90 0.63 -5.55
CA LEU A 127 7.64 2.07 -5.43
C LEU A 127 8.70 2.87 -6.19
N ALA A 128 9.97 2.55 -5.99
CA ALA A 128 11.08 3.23 -6.65
C ALA A 128 11.00 3.12 -8.18
N ALA A 129 10.74 1.91 -8.70
CA ALA A 129 10.55 1.68 -10.12
C ALA A 129 9.34 2.46 -10.67
N SER A 130 8.26 2.56 -9.90
CA SER A 130 7.06 3.29 -10.30
C SER A 130 7.28 4.80 -10.39
N ILE A 131 8.01 5.41 -9.44
CA ILE A 131 8.26 6.86 -9.42
C ILE A 131 9.39 7.30 -10.35
N GLY A 132 10.22 6.37 -10.83
CA GLY A 132 11.27 6.63 -11.81
C GLY A 132 10.75 7.28 -13.10
N GLU A 133 9.49 7.03 -13.48
CA GLU A 133 8.80 7.69 -14.61
C GLU A 133 8.73 9.21 -14.46
N TYR A 134 8.93 9.74 -13.25
CA TYR A 134 8.91 11.17 -12.95
C TYR A 134 10.29 11.71 -12.54
N GLY A 135 11.35 10.96 -12.83
CA GLY A 135 12.74 11.33 -12.51
C GLY A 135 13.08 11.25 -11.02
N LEU A 136 12.23 10.60 -10.22
CA LEU A 136 12.48 10.36 -8.81
C LEU A 136 13.32 9.10 -8.59
N THR A 137 13.91 9.00 -7.40
CA THR A 137 14.87 7.96 -7.05
C THR A 137 14.36 7.09 -5.90
N PRO A 138 14.98 5.93 -5.63
CA PRO A 138 14.63 5.11 -4.46
C PRO A 138 14.64 5.88 -3.11
N ASP A 139 15.46 6.93 -3.00
CA ASP A 139 15.56 7.78 -1.81
C ASP A 139 14.33 8.69 -1.59
N ASP A 140 13.49 8.85 -2.61
CA ASP A 140 12.26 9.65 -2.52
C ASP A 140 11.04 8.82 -2.05
N VAL A 141 11.18 7.50 -1.95
CA VAL A 141 10.18 6.61 -1.37
C VAL A 141 10.05 6.87 0.14
N HIS A 142 8.83 7.03 0.65
CA HIS A 142 8.53 7.46 2.02
C HIS A 142 7.40 6.62 2.63
N ASP A 143 7.27 6.56 3.96
CA ASP A 143 6.42 5.58 4.67
C ASP A 143 5.01 5.48 4.08
N SER A 144 4.59 4.24 3.80
CA SER A 144 3.40 3.95 3.01
C SER A 144 2.14 4.13 3.85
N PHE A 145 1.07 4.65 3.24
CA PHE A 145 -0.28 4.49 3.76
C PHE A 145 -0.76 3.08 3.36
N ASN A 146 -0.58 2.11 4.24
CA ASN A 146 -0.86 0.71 3.90
C ASN A 146 -2.36 0.42 4.03
N MET A 147 -3.01 0.04 2.95
CA MET A 147 -4.44 -0.34 2.92
C MET A 147 -4.58 -1.86 2.86
N TRP A 148 -5.58 -2.38 3.58
CA TRP A 148 -5.74 -3.82 3.81
C TRP A 148 -4.49 -4.50 4.38
N MET A 149 -3.68 -3.76 5.15
CA MET A 149 -2.57 -4.32 5.90
C MET A 149 -3.02 -4.50 7.34
N ASN A 150 -3.66 -5.64 7.60
CA ASN A 150 -4.18 -5.92 8.92
C ASN A 150 -3.02 -6.11 9.90
N THR A 151 -2.93 -5.23 10.89
CA THR A 151 -1.95 -5.34 11.97
C THR A 151 -2.67 -5.36 13.32
N GLU A 152 -1.97 -5.72 14.37
CA GLU A 152 -2.41 -5.58 15.75
C GLU A 152 -1.21 -5.23 16.62
N TRP A 153 -1.44 -4.74 17.83
CA TRP A 153 -0.40 -4.52 18.82
C TRP A 153 -0.87 -4.85 20.23
N ASP A 154 0.05 -5.20 21.11
CA ASP A 154 -0.25 -5.42 22.52
C ASP A 154 -0.04 -4.14 23.37
N SER A 155 -0.31 -4.25 24.66
CA SER A 155 -0.16 -3.14 25.62
C SER A 155 1.29 -2.65 25.80
N THR A 156 2.28 -3.40 25.32
CA THR A 156 3.70 -3.00 25.33
C THR A 156 4.11 -2.30 24.04
N GLY A 157 3.22 -2.23 23.04
CA GLY A 157 3.49 -1.66 21.72
C GLY A 157 4.18 -2.64 20.77
N GLN A 158 4.26 -3.94 21.10
CA GLN A 158 4.71 -4.94 20.16
C GLN A 158 3.61 -5.16 19.13
N TYR A 159 3.90 -4.86 17.86
CA TYR A 159 2.96 -5.04 16.76
C TYR A 159 3.24 -6.32 15.95
N TRP A 160 2.22 -6.84 15.27
CA TRP A 160 2.30 -7.97 14.34
C TRP A 160 1.28 -7.83 13.20
N ILE A 161 1.48 -8.60 12.12
CA ILE A 161 0.56 -8.64 10.96
C ILE A 161 -0.40 -9.82 11.15
N THR A 162 -1.68 -9.62 10.86
CA THR A 162 -2.74 -10.62 10.90
C THR A 162 -3.26 -10.91 9.49
N GLN A 163 -4.21 -11.85 9.39
CA GLN A 163 -4.82 -12.21 8.11
C GLN A 163 -5.50 -11.01 7.47
N ASN A 164 -5.26 -10.83 6.17
CA ASN A 164 -5.91 -9.78 5.39
C ASN A 164 -7.40 -10.10 5.22
N THR A 165 -8.26 -9.12 5.54
CA THR A 165 -9.72 -9.25 5.52
C THR A 165 -10.39 -8.64 4.29
N GLY A 166 -9.61 -8.09 3.35
CA GLY A 166 -10.14 -7.48 2.13
C GLY A 166 -10.94 -8.48 1.30
N ARG A 167 -12.03 -8.02 0.69
CA ARG A 167 -12.94 -8.84 -0.12
C ARG A 167 -12.91 -8.39 -1.56
N LYS A 168 -13.26 -9.30 -2.46
CA LYS A 168 -13.46 -8.98 -3.87
C LYS A 168 -14.45 -7.82 -4.03
N GLY A 169 -14.04 -6.78 -4.75
CA GLY A 169 -14.85 -5.59 -5.00
C GLY A 169 -14.78 -4.54 -3.90
N ASP A 170 -14.09 -4.78 -2.78
CA ASP A 170 -13.80 -3.72 -1.81
C ASP A 170 -12.99 -2.61 -2.47
N TYR A 171 -13.29 -1.36 -2.13
CA TYR A 171 -12.57 -0.22 -2.69
C TYR A 171 -12.41 0.93 -1.70
N VAL A 172 -11.36 1.72 -1.91
CA VAL A 172 -11.11 2.98 -1.19
C VAL A 172 -11.18 4.14 -2.18
N ASP A 173 -11.89 5.20 -1.82
CA ASP A 173 -11.98 6.45 -2.59
C ASP A 173 -11.24 7.58 -1.88
N LEU A 174 -10.25 8.16 -2.55
CA LEU A 174 -9.42 9.25 -2.07
C LEU A 174 -9.63 10.50 -2.93
N LEU A 175 -10.24 11.53 -2.36
CA LEU A 175 -10.40 12.84 -3.01
C LEU A 175 -9.12 13.64 -2.91
N ALA A 176 -8.50 13.97 -4.04
CA ALA A 176 -7.29 14.79 -4.06
C ALA A 176 -7.61 16.27 -3.77
N ILE A 177 -7.00 16.81 -2.71
CA ILE A 177 -7.21 18.21 -2.29
C ILE A 177 -6.38 19.18 -3.15
N PHE A 178 -5.30 18.69 -3.77
CA PHE A 178 -4.48 19.43 -4.73
C PHE A 178 -3.90 18.44 -5.77
N ASP A 179 -3.14 18.96 -6.74
CA ASP A 179 -2.51 18.13 -7.77
C ASP A 179 -1.47 17.17 -7.19
N THR A 180 -1.74 15.87 -7.25
CA THR A 180 -0.89 14.83 -6.67
C THR A 180 -0.37 13.84 -7.70
N LEU A 181 0.81 13.29 -7.45
CA LEU A 181 1.29 12.07 -8.07
C LEU A 181 0.97 10.92 -7.13
N ALA A 182 -0.08 10.17 -7.43
CA ALA A 182 -0.48 9.00 -6.66
C ALA A 182 0.33 7.77 -7.08
N VAL A 183 0.73 6.93 -6.12
CA VAL A 183 1.59 5.76 -6.38
C VAL A 183 1.07 4.53 -5.61
N PRO A 184 -0.06 3.92 -6.03
CA PRO A 184 -0.49 2.62 -5.54
C PRO A 184 0.37 1.51 -6.14
N ILE A 185 0.77 0.55 -5.31
CA ILE A 185 1.49 -0.66 -5.74
C ILE A 185 0.85 -1.92 -5.14
N VAL A 186 1.03 -3.07 -5.81
CA VAL A 186 0.72 -4.38 -5.24
C VAL A 186 1.86 -4.79 -4.31
N CYS A 187 1.56 -5.05 -3.03
CA CYS A 187 2.57 -5.40 -2.03
C CYS A 187 3.40 -6.63 -2.44
N GLY A 188 4.73 -6.47 -2.44
CA GLY A 188 5.69 -7.49 -2.90
C GLY A 188 5.98 -8.62 -1.90
N SER A 189 5.52 -8.55 -0.65
CA SER A 189 5.69 -9.64 0.34
C SER A 189 4.44 -10.51 0.53
N GLY A 190 3.46 -10.38 -0.35
CA GLY A 190 2.18 -11.07 -0.22
C GLY A 190 2.24 -12.59 -0.33
N ASP A 191 3.28 -13.15 -0.96
CA ASP A 191 3.48 -14.60 -1.16
C ASP A 191 4.17 -15.30 0.01
N THR A 192 5.14 -14.65 0.65
CA THR A 192 5.80 -15.16 1.86
C THR A 192 5.16 -14.64 3.13
N GLY A 193 4.40 -13.56 3.09
CA GLY A 193 3.79 -12.91 4.25
C GLY A 193 2.28 -13.12 4.36
N ILE A 194 1.78 -13.15 5.60
CA ILE A 194 0.34 -13.19 5.87
C ILE A 194 -0.40 -11.90 5.44
N THR A 195 0.34 -10.83 5.12
CA THR A 195 -0.19 -9.53 4.66
C THR A 195 -1.10 -9.61 3.43
N SER A 196 -0.96 -10.66 2.61
CA SER A 196 -1.88 -10.95 1.48
C SER A 196 -2.25 -12.44 1.44
N ASN A 197 -2.25 -13.06 2.61
CA ASN A 197 -2.61 -14.46 2.82
C ASN A 197 -1.78 -15.43 1.94
N TYR A 198 -0.48 -15.15 1.82
CA TYR A 198 0.49 -15.94 1.05
C TYR A 198 0.20 -16.03 -0.46
N ALA A 199 -0.54 -15.05 -1.01
CA ALA A 199 -0.86 -14.96 -2.43
C ALA A 199 -0.68 -13.54 -2.95
N PHE A 200 -0.10 -13.40 -4.14
CA PHE A 200 -0.27 -12.17 -4.92
C PHE A 200 -1.56 -12.19 -5.72
N LYS A 201 -2.26 -11.06 -5.67
CA LYS A 201 -3.53 -10.83 -6.36
C LYS A 201 -3.49 -9.42 -7.00
N PRO A 202 -4.14 -9.21 -8.16
CA PRO A 202 -4.12 -7.92 -8.82
C PRO A 202 -4.97 -6.88 -8.08
N LEU A 203 -4.69 -5.60 -8.37
CA LEU A 203 -5.50 -4.45 -7.94
C LEU A 203 -6.03 -3.73 -9.17
N GLN A 204 -7.16 -3.05 -9.05
CA GLN A 204 -7.67 -2.16 -10.09
C GLN A 204 -7.66 -0.72 -9.57
N ILE A 205 -7.16 0.19 -10.40
CA ILE A 205 -7.01 1.60 -10.10
C ILE A 205 -7.87 2.39 -11.08
N GLN A 206 -8.70 3.28 -10.55
CA GLN A 206 -9.53 4.16 -11.35
C GLN A 206 -9.34 5.60 -10.91
N VAL A 207 -9.38 6.54 -11.85
CA VAL A 207 -9.41 7.97 -11.55
C VAL A 207 -10.68 8.55 -12.14
N PHE A 208 -11.49 9.19 -11.30
CA PHE A 208 -12.69 9.90 -11.70
C PHE A 208 -12.38 11.39 -11.77
N GLU A 209 -12.84 12.02 -12.85
CA GLU A 209 -12.77 13.47 -13.00
C GLU A 209 -13.58 14.16 -11.90
N LYS A 210 -13.27 15.43 -11.70
CA LYS A 210 -14.00 16.28 -10.78
C LYS A 210 -15.47 16.47 -11.18
N SER A 211 -16.30 16.65 -10.17
CA SER A 211 -17.70 17.08 -10.24
C SER A 211 -17.93 18.35 -9.39
N ASP A 212 -19.09 18.99 -9.57
CA ASP A 212 -19.52 20.12 -8.72
C ASP A 212 -19.55 19.77 -7.22
N GLU A 213 -19.76 18.50 -6.87
CA GLU A 213 -19.74 18.05 -5.47
C GLU A 213 -18.31 17.94 -4.94
N THR A 214 -17.40 17.31 -5.69
CA THR A 214 -15.98 17.20 -5.30
C THR A 214 -15.30 18.56 -5.22
N GLU A 215 -15.64 19.51 -6.11
CA GLU A 215 -15.13 20.88 -6.07
C GLU A 215 -15.58 21.62 -4.80
N ARG A 216 -16.85 21.44 -4.40
CA ARG A 216 -17.36 22.01 -3.14
C ARG A 216 -16.69 21.39 -1.92
N LEU A 217 -16.46 20.07 -1.92
CA LEU A 217 -15.74 19.38 -0.85
C LEU A 217 -14.31 19.90 -0.72
N VAL A 218 -13.55 19.98 -1.82
CA VAL A 218 -12.18 20.52 -1.78
C VAL A 218 -12.17 21.95 -1.27
N SER A 219 -13.08 22.80 -1.75
CA SER A 219 -13.20 24.19 -1.28
C SER A 219 -13.47 24.28 0.23
N PHE A 220 -14.26 23.36 0.79
CA PHE A 220 -14.47 23.25 2.23
C PHE A 220 -13.18 22.89 2.98
N TYR A 221 -12.41 21.91 2.51
CA TYR A 221 -11.13 21.54 3.13
C TYR A 221 -10.10 22.67 3.02
N GLU A 222 -10.01 23.34 1.87
CA GLU A 222 -9.13 24.50 1.68
C GLU A 222 -9.48 25.65 2.61
N ALA A 223 -10.77 25.99 2.75
CA ALA A 223 -11.21 27.04 3.66
C ALA A 223 -10.94 26.68 5.14
N LYS A 224 -11.11 25.41 5.52
CA LYS A 224 -10.94 24.96 6.90
C LYS A 224 -9.46 24.82 7.31
N TYR A 225 -8.60 24.38 6.39
CA TYR A 225 -7.22 23.97 6.72
C TYR A 225 -6.13 24.76 5.99
N GLY A 226 -6.47 25.60 5.00
CA GLY A 226 -5.53 26.25 4.09
C GLY A 226 -4.53 27.23 4.74
N ASP A 227 -4.87 27.76 5.92
CA ASP A 227 -4.03 28.74 6.64
C ASP A 227 -3.45 28.20 7.97
N LEU A 228 -3.54 26.90 8.23
CA LEU A 228 -3.06 26.30 9.48
C LEU A 228 -1.54 26.07 9.54
N GLN A 229 -0.82 26.30 8.44
CA GLN A 229 0.61 26.07 8.35
C GLN A 229 1.35 27.19 7.61
N ARG A 230 2.64 27.28 7.89
CA ARG A 230 3.53 28.23 7.22
C ARG A 230 3.74 27.82 5.77
N ARG A 231 3.59 28.76 4.87
CA ARG A 231 3.97 28.67 3.46
C ARG A 231 5.50 28.80 3.31
N PRO A 232 6.09 28.25 2.24
CA PRO A 232 7.54 28.32 2.00
C PRO A 232 8.16 29.72 2.19
N GLU A 233 7.43 30.77 1.79
CA GLU A 233 7.90 32.16 1.86
C GLU A 233 8.00 32.68 3.30
N GLN A 234 7.31 32.03 4.24
CA GLN A 234 7.26 32.41 5.66
C GLN A 234 8.39 31.78 6.49
N PHE A 235 9.23 30.90 5.90
CA PHE A 235 10.39 30.33 6.59
C PHE A 235 11.62 31.22 6.42
N LYS A 236 12.42 31.39 7.50
CA LYS A 236 13.69 32.14 7.45
C LYS A 236 14.73 31.49 6.53
N VAL A 237 14.65 30.17 6.37
CA VAL A 237 15.45 29.38 5.42
C VAL A 237 14.52 28.95 4.31
N ASN A 238 14.51 29.72 3.22
CA ASN A 238 13.59 29.55 2.08
C ASN A 238 14.32 29.42 0.73
N GLY A 239 15.65 29.28 0.75
CA GLY A 239 16.48 28.93 -0.41
C GLY A 239 16.23 27.49 -0.87
N ILE A 240 15.09 27.27 -1.50
CA ILE A 240 14.63 25.98 -2.01
C ILE A 240 15.28 25.76 -3.40
N LYS A 241 15.87 24.58 -3.64
CA LYS A 241 16.33 24.16 -4.98
C LYS A 241 15.22 24.40 -6.01
N GLN A 242 15.54 25.10 -7.09
CA GLN A 242 14.56 25.85 -7.91
C GLN A 242 13.57 24.98 -8.72
N GLU A 243 13.89 23.73 -9.04
CA GLU A 243 13.00 22.86 -9.79
C GLU A 243 12.67 21.58 -9.01
N ARG A 244 11.40 21.47 -8.61
CA ARG A 244 10.84 20.33 -7.87
C ARG A 244 9.49 19.86 -8.41
N GLY A 245 9.06 20.45 -9.52
CA GLY A 245 7.88 19.98 -10.24
C GLY A 245 8.19 18.64 -10.88
N LEU A 246 7.23 17.73 -10.83
CA LEU A 246 7.32 16.42 -11.43
C LEU A 246 6.82 16.48 -12.87
N ARG A 247 7.57 15.88 -13.78
CA ARG A 247 7.22 15.77 -15.19
C ARG A 247 7.38 14.32 -15.61
N ARG A 248 6.38 13.82 -16.32
CA ARG A 248 6.38 12.45 -16.83
C ARG A 248 7.42 12.32 -17.94
N ASP A 249 8.28 11.31 -17.85
CA ASP A 249 9.08 10.81 -18.97
C ASP A 249 8.28 9.73 -19.71
N PRO A 250 7.78 10.02 -20.93
CA PRO A 250 6.98 9.06 -21.68
C PRO A 250 7.78 7.84 -22.17
N ASN A 251 9.12 7.90 -22.12
CA ASN A 251 9.99 6.82 -22.60
C ASN A 251 10.44 5.88 -21.48
N TYR A 252 10.19 6.25 -20.22
CA TYR A 252 10.55 5.40 -19.08
C TYR A 252 9.61 4.20 -19.00
N VAL A 253 10.20 3.00 -18.91
CA VAL A 253 9.48 1.74 -18.69
C VAL A 253 9.94 1.18 -17.36
N PRO A 254 9.06 1.04 -16.35
CA PRO A 254 9.45 0.51 -15.06
C PRO A 254 9.85 -0.97 -15.17
N GLU A 255 10.96 -1.32 -14.55
CA GLU A 255 11.38 -2.71 -14.38
C GLU A 255 11.04 -3.17 -12.96
N PHE A 256 10.10 -4.11 -12.86
CA PHE A 256 9.71 -4.70 -11.58
C PHE A 256 10.38 -6.06 -11.38
N VAL A 257 10.89 -6.30 -10.17
CA VAL A 257 11.52 -7.57 -9.82
C VAL A 257 10.48 -8.70 -9.87
N ASN A 258 10.84 -9.82 -10.52
CA ASN A 258 9.98 -11.00 -10.73
C ASN A 258 8.71 -10.74 -11.58
N PHE A 259 8.68 -9.70 -12.42
CA PHE A 259 7.52 -9.37 -13.26
C PHE A 259 7.68 -9.78 -14.74
N PRO A 260 6.63 -10.32 -15.40
CA PRO A 260 5.38 -10.78 -14.81
C PRO A 260 5.56 -12.08 -14.01
N ILE A 261 4.75 -12.26 -12.97
CA ILE A 261 4.77 -13.48 -12.15
C ILE A 261 4.28 -14.68 -12.97
N LYS A 262 5.10 -15.72 -13.06
CA LYS A 262 4.75 -16.99 -13.70
C LYS A 262 4.20 -17.96 -12.66
N LYS A 263 2.91 -18.32 -12.77
CA LYS A 263 2.27 -19.30 -11.90
C LYS A 263 2.37 -20.71 -12.50
N ARG A 264 2.74 -21.69 -11.68
CA ARG A 264 2.73 -23.12 -12.03
C ARG A 264 1.97 -23.89 -10.95
N ARG A 265 1.07 -24.79 -11.36
CA ARG A 265 0.42 -25.72 -10.43
C ARG A 265 1.39 -26.84 -10.09
N ILE A 266 1.57 -27.09 -8.80
CA ILE A 266 2.38 -28.19 -8.30
C ILE A 266 1.40 -29.18 -7.66
N PRO A 267 1.27 -30.41 -8.19
CA PRO A 267 0.45 -31.42 -7.54
C PRO A 267 1.11 -31.81 -6.21
N VAL A 268 0.30 -31.88 -5.15
CA VAL A 268 0.71 -32.39 -3.85
C VAL A 268 -0.22 -33.56 -3.55
N GLU A 269 0.35 -34.75 -3.47
CA GLU A 269 -0.38 -35.95 -3.08
C GLU A 269 -0.46 -35.99 -1.56
N LEU A 270 -1.66 -36.20 -1.04
CA LEU A 270 -1.94 -36.33 0.38
C LEU A 270 -2.53 -37.70 0.64
N THR A 271 -2.11 -38.33 1.72
CA THR A 271 -2.80 -39.48 2.31
C THR A 271 -4.19 -39.08 2.82
N GLU A 272 -5.06 -40.06 3.09
CA GLU A 272 -6.39 -39.79 3.66
C GLU A 272 -6.29 -39.00 4.98
N GLU A 273 -5.37 -39.40 5.87
CA GLU A 273 -5.12 -38.71 7.14
C GLU A 273 -4.68 -37.25 6.95
N GLU A 274 -3.76 -36.99 6.01
CA GLU A 274 -3.29 -35.62 5.71
C GLU A 274 -4.39 -34.76 5.09
N TYR A 275 -5.24 -35.35 4.24
CA TYR A 275 -6.36 -34.64 3.65
C TYR A 275 -7.44 -34.31 4.70
N ASP A 276 -7.73 -35.21 5.63
CA ASP A 276 -8.63 -34.94 6.76
C ASP A 276 -8.09 -33.82 7.65
N ALA A 277 -6.78 -33.83 7.94
CA ALA A 277 -6.13 -32.74 8.66
C ALA A 277 -6.21 -31.39 7.90
N LEU A 278 -6.09 -31.42 6.57
CA LEU A 278 -6.27 -30.24 5.73
C LEU A 278 -7.70 -29.68 5.81
N GLN A 279 -8.72 -30.55 5.83
CA GLN A 279 -10.11 -30.10 5.98
C GLN A 279 -10.35 -29.45 7.35
N GLN A 280 -9.78 -29.99 8.43
CA GLN A 280 -9.84 -29.37 9.75
C GLN A 280 -9.18 -27.98 9.78
N LEU A 281 -8.07 -27.79 9.06
CA LEU A 281 -7.44 -26.49 8.92
C LEU A 281 -8.34 -25.47 8.21
N LYS A 282 -9.07 -25.89 7.18
CA LYS A 282 -10.06 -25.03 6.49
C LYS A 282 -11.20 -24.61 7.41
N GLU A 283 -11.70 -25.52 8.25
CA GLU A 283 -12.72 -25.20 9.27
C GLU A 283 -12.21 -24.15 10.28
N CYS A 284 -10.90 -24.13 10.53
CA CYS A 284 -10.22 -23.12 11.33
C CYS A 284 -9.87 -21.83 10.57
N GLY A 285 -10.36 -21.65 9.35
CA GLY A 285 -10.21 -20.44 8.54
C GLY A 285 -8.92 -20.36 7.70
N PHE A 286 -8.23 -21.49 7.48
CA PHE A 286 -7.08 -21.53 6.58
C PHE A 286 -7.57 -21.61 5.12
N GLY A 287 -7.77 -20.46 4.50
CA GLY A 287 -8.12 -20.36 3.09
C GLY A 287 -9.51 -20.91 2.76
N ASN A 288 -9.93 -20.71 1.52
CA ASN A 288 -11.22 -21.16 1.00
C ASN A 288 -11.09 -22.42 0.13
N THR A 289 -9.88 -22.73 -0.33
CA THR A 289 -9.58 -23.91 -1.15
C THR A 289 -8.50 -24.78 -0.50
N ASP A 290 -8.42 -26.05 -0.89
CA ASP A 290 -7.42 -26.98 -0.37
C ASP A 290 -5.98 -26.47 -0.61
N GLY A 291 -5.72 -25.88 -1.78
CA GLY A 291 -4.42 -25.31 -2.11
C GLY A 291 -4.06 -24.08 -1.26
N GLU A 292 -5.05 -23.24 -0.94
CA GLU A 292 -4.84 -22.10 -0.03
C GLU A 292 -4.56 -22.57 1.39
N ALA A 293 -5.35 -23.52 1.88
CA ALA A 293 -5.19 -24.11 3.21
C ALA A 293 -3.80 -24.72 3.38
N LEU A 294 -3.37 -25.52 2.40
CA LEU A 294 -2.08 -26.19 2.41
C LEU A 294 -0.94 -25.17 2.38
N ARG A 295 -1.04 -24.15 1.53
CA ARG A 295 -0.04 -23.08 1.45
C ARG A 295 0.03 -22.27 2.75
N MET A 296 -1.11 -21.89 3.33
CA MET A 296 -1.16 -21.19 4.61
C MET A 296 -0.54 -22.02 5.73
N ALA A 297 -0.84 -23.32 5.78
CA ALA A 297 -0.27 -24.25 6.74
C ALA A 297 1.25 -24.34 6.61
N PHE A 298 1.74 -24.52 5.38
CA PHE A 298 3.17 -24.56 5.08
C PHE A 298 3.89 -23.30 5.54
N PHE A 299 3.43 -22.11 5.14
CA PHE A 299 4.11 -20.88 5.51
C PHE A 299 4.01 -20.56 7.00
N LYS A 300 2.87 -20.84 7.66
CA LYS A 300 2.78 -20.68 9.12
C LYS A 300 3.76 -21.62 9.84
N TRP A 301 3.86 -22.87 9.41
CA TRP A 301 4.86 -23.81 9.94
C TRP A 301 6.29 -23.33 9.67
N TYR A 302 6.59 -22.87 8.45
CA TYR A 302 7.90 -22.36 8.07
C TYR A 302 8.30 -21.15 8.92
N HIS A 303 7.40 -20.17 9.07
CA HIS A 303 7.66 -18.98 9.88
C HIS A 303 7.86 -19.29 11.36
N ARG A 304 7.16 -20.31 11.88
CA ARG A 304 7.30 -20.76 13.27
C ARG A 304 8.61 -21.50 13.52
N ASN A 305 9.10 -22.29 12.56
CA ASN A 305 10.20 -23.24 12.80
C ASN A 305 11.52 -22.85 12.14
N HIS A 306 11.50 -22.03 11.09
CA HIS A 306 12.67 -21.84 10.22
C HIS A 306 13.06 -20.40 9.98
N ARG A 307 12.25 -19.40 10.32
CA ARG A 307 12.56 -17.99 10.00
C ARG A 307 13.84 -17.55 10.75
N PRO A 308 14.99 -17.42 10.07
CA PRO A 308 16.23 -17.01 10.70
C PRO A 308 16.21 -15.48 10.79
N ILE A 309 16.39 -14.95 12.00
CA ILE A 309 16.68 -13.53 12.24
C ILE A 309 15.49 -12.61 11.90
N THR A 310 14.67 -12.31 12.92
CA THR A 310 13.79 -11.14 12.84
C THR A 310 14.64 -9.88 13.02
N LEU A 311 14.61 -8.96 12.05
CA LEU A 311 15.07 -7.57 12.24
C LEU A 311 14.18 -6.79 13.24
N GLY A 312 13.24 -7.46 13.93
CA GLY A 312 12.42 -6.95 15.04
C GLY A 312 11.24 -7.87 15.38
N GLY A 313 10.92 -7.99 16.67
CA GLY A 313 9.77 -8.73 17.22
C GLY A 313 10.10 -10.15 17.70
N ARG A 314 9.86 -10.43 19.00
CA ARG A 314 9.87 -11.80 19.52
C ARG A 314 8.61 -12.53 19.01
N VAL A 315 8.78 -13.74 18.49
CA VAL A 315 7.66 -14.63 18.15
C VAL A 315 6.92 -14.95 19.45
N ARG A 316 5.65 -14.53 19.56
CA ARG A 316 4.79 -14.98 20.67
C ARG A 316 4.35 -16.40 20.35
N LEU A 317 4.84 -17.35 21.14
CA LEU A 317 4.37 -18.73 21.15
C LEU A 317 3.02 -18.73 21.90
N SER A 318 1.93 -18.61 21.17
CA SER A 318 0.60 -19.05 21.63
C SER A 318 -0.05 -19.84 20.50
#